data_AF-A0A452TBS2-F1
#
_entry.id   AF-A0A452TBS2-F1
#
_cell.length_a   1.000
_cell.length_b   1.000
_cell.length_c   1.000
_cell.angle_alpha   90.00
_cell.angle_beta   90.00
_cell.angle_gamma   90.00
#
_symmetry.space_group_name_H-M   'P 1'
#
loop_
_entity.id
_entity.type
_entity.pdbx_description
1 polymer ?
#
loop_
_entity_poly.entity_id
_entity_poly.type
_entity_poly.pdbx_seq_one_letter_code
_entity_poly.pdbx_strand_id
1 'polypeptide(L)'
;AFHCLSLASQTGFPSEKRVTQKPFLFTSFLFSRDRSLGIDGMKLGQTRAILNYMAPKYDLCGRDLKERALIDMYTEGMADLNEMIIALPLCPPDQKDAKIALIKERTTDRYLPVFEKVLKSHGQDYLVGNTLSRADIHLVELLYYVEEIDPSLLANFPLVKALKTRISNLPTVKKFLQPGSPRKPPIDEKSLEQARQIFRVK
;
A
#
# COMPACT_ATOMS: atom_id res chain seq x y z
N ALA A 1 -5.42 -2.33 3.43
CA ALA A 1 -5.23 -3.64 4.10
C ALA A 1 -3.99 -4.37 3.62
N PHE A 2 -3.33 -3.91 2.55
CA PHE A 2 -2.07 -4.46 2.07
C PHE A 2 -0.85 -4.01 2.88
N HIS A 3 -0.79 -2.75 3.34
CA HIS A 3 0.37 -2.19 4.03
C HIS A 3 1.02 -3.09 5.12
N CYS A 4 0.26 -3.66 6.06
CA CYS A 4 0.87 -4.47 7.12
C CYS A 4 1.13 -5.94 6.72
N LEU A 5 0.34 -6.51 5.80
CA LEU A 5 0.46 -7.92 5.41
C LEU A 5 1.54 -8.14 4.33
N SER A 6 1.75 -7.16 3.45
CA SER A 6 2.81 -7.22 2.43
C SER A 6 4.19 -7.30 3.10
N LEU A 7 4.49 -6.42 4.06
CA LEU A 7 5.74 -6.45 4.82
C LEU A 7 5.90 -7.72 5.67
N ALA A 8 4.83 -8.22 6.31
CA ALA A 8 4.89 -9.44 7.12
C ALA A 8 5.11 -10.71 6.27
N SER A 9 4.54 -10.76 5.07
CA SER A 9 4.71 -11.89 4.15
C SER A 9 6.11 -11.94 3.50
N GLN A 10 6.74 -10.78 3.36
CA GLN A 10 8.07 -10.66 2.78
C GLN A 10 9.18 -11.14 3.72
N THR A 11 8.87 -11.30 5.01
CA THR A 11 9.88 -11.50 6.06
C THR A 11 9.74 -12.84 6.77
N GLY A 12 8.92 -13.76 6.22
CA GLY A 12 8.78 -15.12 6.74
C GLY A 12 8.08 -15.20 8.10
N PHE A 13 7.32 -14.18 8.50
CA PHE A 13 6.61 -14.21 9.79
C PHE A 13 5.47 -15.25 9.75
N PRO A 14 5.43 -16.23 10.66
CA PRO A 14 4.32 -17.16 10.74
C PRO A 14 3.04 -16.40 11.08
N SER A 15 1.97 -16.65 10.34
CA SER A 15 0.63 -16.11 10.56
C SER A 15 -0.06 -16.63 11.84
N GLU A 16 0.70 -17.17 12.79
CA GLU A 16 0.17 -17.77 14.01
C GLU A 16 0.19 -16.77 15.16
N LYS A 17 -0.94 -16.05 15.28
CA LYS A 17 -1.82 -16.08 16.46
C LYS A 17 -3.00 -15.13 16.24
N ARG A 18 -4.16 -15.74 15.94
CA ARG A 18 -5.52 -15.18 16.10
C ARG A 18 -5.68 -13.68 15.78
N VAL A 19 -5.69 -13.35 14.49
CA VAL A 19 -6.40 -12.16 14.01
C VAL A 19 -7.79 -12.62 13.60
N THR A 20 -8.77 -12.33 14.44
CA THR A 20 -10.18 -12.66 14.27
C THR A 20 -10.69 -12.22 12.89
N GLN A 21 -11.36 -13.16 12.21
CA GLN A 21 -12.06 -13.00 10.95
C GLN A 21 -13.01 -11.79 10.97
N LYS A 22 -12.66 -10.66 10.36
CA LYS A 22 -13.61 -9.63 9.89
C LYS A 22 -13.05 -8.94 8.62
N PRO A 23 -13.86 -8.29 7.78
CA PRO A 23 -13.40 -7.58 6.58
C PRO A 23 -12.72 -6.26 6.98
N PHE A 24 -11.49 -6.02 6.54
CA PHE A 24 -10.70 -4.83 6.95
C PHE A 24 -10.56 -3.84 5.79
N LEU A 25 -11.43 -2.82 5.78
CA LEU A 25 -11.23 -1.54 5.09
C LEU A 25 -10.23 -0.67 5.84
N PHE A 26 -9.48 0.17 5.13
CA PHE A 26 -8.23 0.74 5.64
C PHE A 26 -8.19 2.28 5.71
N THR A 27 -9.33 2.98 5.75
CA THR A 27 -9.36 4.45 5.83
C THR A 27 -10.03 5.04 7.08
N SER A 28 -10.40 4.25 8.08
CA SER A 28 -10.94 4.78 9.35
C SER A 28 -10.28 4.17 10.59
N PHE A 29 -8.94 4.19 10.59
CA PHE A 29 -8.11 3.47 11.55
C PHE A 29 -7.63 4.30 12.75
N LEU A 30 -8.31 5.40 13.07
CA LEU A 30 -7.74 6.37 14.01
C LEU A 30 -7.95 6.02 15.50
N PHE A 31 -9.08 5.49 15.98
CA PHE A 31 -9.23 5.19 17.43
C PHE A 31 -10.31 4.14 17.74
N SER A 32 -10.05 2.84 17.51
CA SER A 32 -10.91 1.77 18.05
C SER A 32 -10.11 0.74 18.85
N ARG A 33 -10.66 0.35 20.02
CA ARG A 33 -10.05 -0.50 21.08
C ARG A 33 -9.56 -1.90 20.65
N ASP A 34 -9.75 -2.30 19.38
CA ASP A 34 -9.63 -3.68 18.91
C ASP A 34 -8.60 -3.89 17.76
N ARG A 35 -7.79 -2.90 17.37
CA ARG A 35 -6.84 -3.08 16.25
C ARG A 35 -5.45 -2.51 16.52
N SER A 36 -4.61 -3.38 17.04
CA SER A 36 -3.19 -3.16 17.33
C SER A 36 -2.41 -4.42 16.95
N LEU A 37 -1.20 -4.27 16.42
CA LEU A 37 -0.31 -5.40 16.17
C LEU A 37 0.48 -5.73 17.43
N GLY A 38 0.39 -6.99 17.87
CA GLY A 38 1.30 -7.54 18.87
C GLY A 38 2.61 -7.93 18.23
N ILE A 39 3.71 -7.23 18.51
CA ILE A 39 5.04 -7.51 17.96
C ILE A 39 6.12 -7.17 19.00
N ASP A 40 7.10 -8.05 19.19
CA ASP A 40 8.23 -7.86 20.12
C ASP A 40 7.80 -7.45 21.55
N GLY A 41 6.70 -8.03 22.06
CA GLY A 41 6.16 -7.70 23.38
C GLY A 41 5.39 -6.37 23.44
N MET A 42 5.32 -5.61 22.35
CA MET A 42 4.56 -4.37 22.24
C MET A 42 3.21 -4.58 21.58
N LYS A 43 2.26 -3.69 21.89
CA LYS A 43 0.94 -3.63 21.25
C LYS A 43 0.83 -2.30 20.50
N LEU A 44 1.23 -2.29 19.23
CA LEU A 44 1.31 -1.09 18.40
C LEU A 44 -0.02 -0.80 17.69
N GLY A 45 -0.59 0.37 17.95
CA GLY A 45 -1.65 0.96 17.11
C GLY A 45 -1.06 1.86 16.03
N GLN A 46 -1.90 2.39 15.14
CA GLN A 46 -1.56 3.25 14.00
C GLN A 46 -0.72 2.58 12.91
N THR A 47 -1.24 2.57 11.68
CA THR A 47 -0.58 1.95 10.53
C THR A 47 0.85 2.46 10.35
N ARG A 48 1.04 3.78 10.30
CA ARG A 48 2.36 4.39 10.07
C ARG A 48 3.39 3.96 11.11
N ALA A 49 2.99 3.90 12.39
CA ALA A 49 3.87 3.45 13.47
C ALA A 49 4.27 1.98 13.31
N ILE A 50 3.31 1.10 12.97
CA ILE A 50 3.58 -0.32 12.71
C ILE A 50 4.58 -0.49 11.55
N LEU A 51 4.35 0.18 10.42
CA LEU A 51 5.23 0.08 9.24
C LEU A 51 6.62 0.68 9.51
N ASN A 52 6.70 1.80 10.23
CA ASN A 52 7.95 2.43 10.64
C ASN A 52 8.76 1.55 11.59
N TYR A 53 8.09 0.74 12.43
CA TYR A 53 8.76 -0.22 13.30
C TYR A 53 9.27 -1.43 12.53
N MET A 54 8.47 -1.94 11.58
CA MET A 54 8.85 -3.12 10.80
C MET A 54 9.98 -2.85 9.81
N ALA A 55 9.97 -1.71 9.10
CA ALA A 55 10.89 -1.49 7.99
C ALA A 55 12.39 -1.60 8.36
N PRO A 56 12.88 -1.01 9.48
CA PRO A 56 14.28 -1.18 9.89
C PRO A 56 14.64 -2.61 10.29
N LYS A 57 13.69 -3.37 10.86
CA LYS A 57 13.92 -4.77 11.27
C LYS A 57 14.22 -5.70 10.10
N TYR A 58 13.92 -5.27 8.88
CA TYR A 58 14.07 -6.04 7.65
C TYR A 58 14.88 -5.28 6.59
N ASP A 59 15.66 -4.28 6.98
CA ASP A 59 16.54 -3.51 6.10
C ASP A 59 15.82 -2.80 4.94
N LEU A 60 14.54 -2.43 5.14
CA LEU A 60 13.68 -1.76 4.15
C LEU A 60 13.55 -0.25 4.37
N CYS A 61 14.41 0.35 5.19
CA CYS A 61 14.32 1.75 5.64
C CYS A 61 15.47 2.65 5.14
N GLY A 62 16.24 2.18 4.15
CA GLY A 62 17.45 2.85 3.68
C GLY A 62 18.63 2.69 4.65
N ARG A 63 19.81 3.10 4.20
CA ARG A 63 21.08 2.89 4.92
C ARG A 63 21.46 4.05 5.85
N ASP A 64 20.94 5.24 5.56
CA ASP A 64 21.21 6.44 6.33
C ASP A 64 19.96 7.34 6.44
N LEU A 65 20.10 8.44 7.18
CA LEU A 65 19.01 9.39 7.39
C LEU A 65 18.53 10.07 6.10
N LYS A 66 19.39 10.23 5.09
CA LYS A 66 19.01 10.86 3.82
C LYS A 66 18.15 9.92 2.98
N GLU A 67 18.57 8.66 2.85
CA GLU A 67 17.77 7.64 2.17
C GLU A 67 16.44 7.43 2.88
N ARG A 68 16.45 7.36 4.21
CA ARG A 68 15.22 7.26 5.00
C ARG A 68 14.28 8.45 4.75
N ALA A 69 14.79 9.68 4.73
CA ALA A 69 13.97 10.86 4.46
C ALA A 69 13.32 10.81 3.06
N LEU A 70 14.05 10.35 2.04
CA LEU A 70 13.49 10.16 0.70
C LEU A 70 12.42 9.07 0.68
N ILE A 71 12.68 7.93 1.32
CA ILE A 71 11.71 6.84 1.46
C ILE A 71 10.43 7.35 2.14
N ASP A 72 10.56 8.06 3.26
CA ASP A 72 9.44 8.59 4.03
C ASP A 72 8.61 9.54 3.16
N MET A 73 9.25 10.50 2.50
CA MET A 73 8.60 11.45 1.58
C MET A 73 7.84 10.73 0.47
N TYR A 74 8.44 9.73 -0.17
CA TYR A 74 7.79 8.95 -1.23
C TYR A 74 6.60 8.16 -0.70
N THR A 75 6.75 7.49 0.43
CA THR A 75 5.66 6.69 1.03
C THR A 75 4.49 7.53 1.50
N GLU A 76 4.72 8.73 2.04
CA GLU A 76 3.65 9.64 2.44
C GLU A 76 2.91 10.20 1.21
N GLY A 77 3.63 10.55 0.14
CA GLY A 77 3.00 10.95 -1.12
C GLY A 77 2.13 9.82 -1.71
N MET A 78 2.59 8.57 -1.66
CA MET A 78 1.78 7.41 -2.06
C MET A 78 0.56 7.21 -1.16
N ALA A 79 0.70 7.45 0.15
CA ALA A 79 -0.38 7.30 1.11
C ALA A 79 -1.56 8.24 0.81
N ASP A 80 -1.30 9.47 0.37
CA ASP A 80 -2.35 10.41 -0.04
C ASP A 80 -3.20 9.86 -1.19
N LEU A 81 -2.56 9.31 -2.24
CA LEU A 81 -3.29 8.70 -3.35
C LEU A 81 -4.03 7.43 -2.93
N ASN A 82 -3.38 6.60 -2.12
CA ASN A 82 -3.96 5.38 -1.59
C ASN A 82 -5.20 5.67 -0.73
N GLU A 83 -5.19 6.72 0.09
CA GLU A 83 -6.32 7.13 0.92
C GLU A 83 -7.52 7.55 0.07
N MET A 84 -7.29 8.28 -1.03
CA MET A 84 -8.34 8.62 -2.00
C MET A 84 -8.98 7.35 -2.60
N ILE A 85 -8.16 6.37 -2.98
CA ILE A 85 -8.63 5.11 -3.58
C ILE A 85 -9.41 4.27 -2.56
N ILE A 86 -8.86 4.07 -1.36
CA ILE A 86 -9.47 3.20 -0.35
C ILE A 86 -10.79 3.81 0.18
N ALA A 87 -10.95 5.14 0.11
CA ALA A 87 -12.21 5.81 0.46
C ALA A 87 -13.29 5.73 -0.62
N LEU A 88 -12.97 5.31 -1.86
CA LEU A 88 -13.96 5.23 -2.96
C LEU A 88 -15.20 4.40 -2.65
N PRO A 89 -15.12 3.21 -2.01
CA PRO A 89 -16.31 2.41 -1.70
C PRO A 89 -17.26 3.09 -0.72
N LEU A 90 -16.76 4.02 0.09
CA LEU A 90 -17.55 4.78 1.05
C LEU A 90 -18.14 6.07 0.46
N CYS A 91 -17.82 6.40 -0.79
CA CYS A 91 -18.33 7.61 -1.41
C CYS A 91 -19.81 7.47 -1.79
N PRO A 92 -20.61 8.54 -1.60
CA PRO A 92 -21.98 8.58 -2.12
C PRO A 92 -22.02 8.25 -3.62
N PRO A 93 -23.03 7.49 -4.10
CA PRO A 93 -23.09 7.07 -5.49
C PRO A 93 -23.02 8.22 -6.50
N ASP A 94 -23.64 9.36 -6.18
CA ASP A 94 -23.68 10.59 -6.99
C ASP A 94 -22.32 11.29 -7.11
N GLN A 95 -21.38 11.02 -6.22
CA GLN A 95 -20.03 11.62 -6.21
C GLN A 95 -18.94 10.69 -6.72
N LYS A 96 -19.27 9.40 -6.91
CA LYS A 96 -18.28 8.35 -7.17
C LYS A 96 -17.53 8.58 -8.48
N ASP A 97 -18.22 8.94 -9.56
CA ASP A 97 -17.60 9.18 -10.86
C ASP A 97 -16.68 10.39 -10.85
N ALA A 98 -17.08 11.48 -10.19
CA ALA A 98 -16.23 12.66 -10.02
C ALA A 98 -14.96 12.35 -9.22
N LYS A 99 -15.06 11.54 -8.15
CA LYS A 99 -13.88 11.11 -7.38
C LYS A 99 -12.97 10.17 -8.18
N ILE A 100 -13.54 9.25 -8.97
CA ILE A 100 -12.75 8.39 -9.86
C ILE A 100 -11.99 9.25 -10.87
N ALA A 101 -12.66 10.23 -11.52
CA ALA A 101 -12.02 11.15 -12.45
C ALA A 101 -10.85 11.91 -11.81
N LEU A 102 -11.06 12.45 -10.60
CA LEU A 102 -10.00 13.13 -9.84
C LEU A 102 -8.82 12.20 -9.50
N ILE A 103 -9.09 10.95 -9.13
CA ILE A 103 -8.03 9.97 -8.85
C ILE A 103 -7.24 9.67 -10.13
N LYS A 104 -7.92 9.50 -11.27
CA LYS A 104 -7.25 9.27 -12.55
C LYS A 104 -6.32 10.43 -12.91
N GLU A 105 -6.84 11.66 -12.87
CA GLU A 105 -6.08 12.89 -13.11
C GLU A 105 -4.86 12.99 -12.18
N ARG A 106 -5.06 12.86 -10.86
CA ARG A 106 -3.94 12.94 -9.90
C ARG A 106 -2.92 11.84 -10.12
N THR A 107 -3.35 10.63 -10.48
CA THR A 107 -2.46 9.51 -10.77
C THR A 107 -1.51 9.88 -11.92
N THR A 108 -2.05 10.37 -13.04
CA THR A 108 -1.26 10.67 -14.24
C THR A 108 -0.49 11.98 -14.18
N ASP A 109 -1.01 12.99 -13.48
CA ASP A 109 -0.47 14.35 -13.57
C ASP A 109 0.40 14.72 -12.37
N ARG A 110 0.14 14.10 -11.21
CA ARG A 110 0.82 14.44 -9.94
C ARG A 110 1.71 13.34 -9.41
N TYR A 111 1.23 12.10 -9.35
CA TYR A 111 1.93 11.05 -8.60
C TYR A 111 2.89 10.23 -9.46
N LEU A 112 2.41 9.55 -10.51
CA LEU A 112 3.27 8.68 -11.31
C LEU A 112 4.41 9.41 -12.05
N PRO A 113 4.25 10.66 -12.55
CA PRO A 113 5.36 11.40 -13.15
C PRO A 113 6.54 11.61 -12.21
N VAL A 114 6.30 11.73 -10.90
CA VAL A 114 7.37 11.89 -9.90
C VAL A 114 8.22 10.63 -9.86
N PHE A 115 7.61 9.45 -9.73
CA PHE A 115 8.35 8.18 -9.64
C PHE A 115 9.02 7.81 -10.97
N GLU A 116 8.38 8.08 -12.10
CA GLU A 116 9.00 7.91 -13.42
C GLU A 116 10.23 8.80 -13.57
N LYS A 117 10.14 10.07 -13.13
CA LYS A 117 11.28 11.01 -13.13
C LYS A 117 12.39 10.58 -12.18
N VAL A 118 12.06 10.09 -10.98
CA VAL A 118 13.03 9.57 -10.01
C VAL A 118 13.82 8.42 -10.66
N LEU A 119 13.12 7.39 -11.15
CA LEU A 119 13.75 6.24 -11.80
C LEU A 119 14.61 6.64 -13.01
N LYS A 120 14.14 7.60 -13.82
CA LYS A 120 14.90 8.14 -14.95
C LYS A 120 16.14 8.92 -14.53
N SER A 121 16.09 9.64 -13.41
CA SER A 121 17.16 10.55 -12.97
C SER A 121 18.44 9.80 -12.59
N HIS A 122 18.31 8.64 -11.96
CA HIS A 122 19.44 7.84 -11.52
C HIS A 122 19.62 6.55 -12.33
N GLY A 123 18.63 6.11 -13.12
CA GLY A 123 18.74 4.93 -13.99
C GLY A 123 18.95 3.62 -13.25
N GLN A 124 18.43 3.51 -12.02
CA GLN A 124 18.61 2.34 -11.14
C GLN A 124 17.33 1.51 -11.06
N ASP A 125 17.44 0.34 -10.44
CA ASP A 125 16.36 -0.64 -10.34
C ASP A 125 15.35 -0.37 -9.22
N TYR A 126 15.72 0.46 -8.24
CA TYR A 126 14.90 0.79 -7.06
C TYR A 126 14.81 2.31 -6.89
N LEU A 127 13.78 2.78 -6.18
CA LEU A 127 13.51 4.20 -5.99
C LEU A 127 14.61 4.93 -5.18
N VAL A 128 15.28 4.23 -4.27
CA VAL A 128 16.28 4.81 -3.37
C VAL A 128 17.45 3.84 -3.19
N GLY A 129 18.68 4.36 -3.28
CA GLY A 129 19.90 3.64 -2.89
C GLY A 129 20.27 2.41 -3.73
N ASN A 130 19.58 2.16 -4.85
CA ASN A 130 19.64 0.92 -5.63
C ASN A 130 19.45 -0.37 -4.80
N THR A 131 18.65 -0.27 -3.74
CA THR A 131 18.33 -1.39 -2.85
C THR A 131 16.83 -1.43 -2.62
N LEU A 132 16.27 -2.63 -2.46
CA LEU A 132 14.86 -2.78 -2.13
C LEU A 132 14.54 -2.04 -0.84
N SER A 133 13.52 -1.18 -0.89
CA SER A 133 13.02 -0.44 0.26
C SER A 133 11.50 -0.57 0.35
N ARG A 134 10.94 -0.12 1.48
CA ARG A 134 9.48 -0.04 1.61
C ARG A 134 8.84 0.89 0.57
N ALA A 135 9.56 1.88 0.03
CA ALA A 135 9.01 2.76 -1.00
C ALA A 135 8.66 1.96 -2.27
N ASP A 136 9.50 1.00 -2.66
CA ASP A 136 9.26 0.16 -3.83
C ASP A 136 8.04 -0.75 -3.62
N ILE A 137 7.93 -1.36 -2.43
CA ILE A 137 6.81 -2.22 -2.05
C ILE A 137 5.48 -1.43 -2.03
N HIS A 138 5.49 -0.25 -1.43
CA HIS A 138 4.34 0.63 -1.35
C HIS A 138 3.90 1.12 -2.74
N LEU A 139 4.85 1.45 -3.62
CA LEU A 139 4.53 1.84 -4.98
C LEU A 139 3.87 0.68 -5.73
N VAL A 140 4.45 -0.53 -5.67
CA VAL A 140 3.87 -1.70 -6.36
C VAL A 140 2.47 -2.04 -5.85
N GLU A 141 2.24 -1.98 -4.54
CA GLU A 141 0.90 -2.10 -3.95
C GLU A 141 -0.07 -1.09 -4.56
N LEU A 142 0.31 0.19 -4.59
CA LEU A 142 -0.50 1.26 -5.16
C LEU A 142 -0.78 1.04 -6.64
N LEU A 143 0.19 0.54 -7.42
CA LEU A 143 0.00 0.27 -8.85
C LEU A 143 -1.03 -0.85 -9.10
N TYR A 144 -1.12 -1.86 -8.23
CA TYR A 144 -2.20 -2.85 -8.32
C TYR A 144 -3.58 -2.19 -8.12
N TYR A 145 -3.71 -1.24 -7.18
CA TYR A 145 -4.96 -0.50 -6.99
C TYR A 145 -5.28 0.42 -8.17
N VAL A 146 -4.27 1.08 -8.74
CA VAL A 146 -4.44 1.92 -9.94
C VAL A 146 -4.93 1.08 -11.12
N GLU A 147 -4.36 -0.12 -11.34
CA GLU A 147 -4.80 -1.02 -12.42
C GLU A 147 -6.21 -1.56 -12.21
N GLU A 148 -6.63 -1.79 -10.96
CA GLU A 148 -8.01 -2.18 -10.63
C GLU A 148 -9.01 -1.05 -10.96
N ILE A 149 -8.58 0.21 -10.95
CA ILE A 149 -9.40 1.36 -11.38
C ILE A 149 -9.38 1.49 -12.90
N ASP A 150 -8.19 1.58 -13.49
CA ASP A 150 -8.00 1.73 -14.93
C ASP A 150 -6.55 1.38 -15.31
N PRO A 151 -6.31 0.25 -16.00
CA PRO A 151 -4.96 -0.19 -16.36
C PRO A 151 -4.28 0.72 -17.40
N SER A 152 -5.04 1.55 -18.12
CA SER A 152 -4.47 2.48 -19.11
C SER A 152 -3.65 3.60 -18.46
N LEU A 153 -3.87 3.90 -17.18
CA LEU A 153 -3.15 4.94 -16.44
C LEU A 153 -1.64 4.68 -16.36
N LEU A 154 -1.20 3.44 -16.53
CA LEU A 154 0.22 3.08 -16.52
C LEU A 154 0.89 3.19 -17.90
N ALA A 155 0.13 3.42 -18.98
CA ALA A 155 0.63 3.31 -20.35
C ALA A 155 1.87 4.18 -20.63
N ASN A 156 1.90 5.39 -20.07
CA ASN A 156 2.95 6.38 -20.30
C ASN A 156 4.10 6.33 -19.28
N PHE A 157 4.14 5.32 -18.40
CA PHE A 157 5.11 5.20 -17.32
C PHE A 157 5.92 3.89 -17.41
N PRO A 158 6.75 3.72 -18.46
CA PRO A 158 7.46 2.46 -18.71
C PRO A 158 8.42 2.06 -17.59
N LEU A 159 9.09 3.01 -16.92
CA LEU A 159 10.02 2.67 -15.83
C LEU A 159 9.26 2.23 -14.57
N VAL A 160 8.14 2.89 -14.25
CA VAL A 160 7.26 2.45 -13.17
C VAL A 160 6.69 1.06 -13.45
N LYS A 161 6.29 0.76 -14.70
CA LYS A 161 5.88 -0.60 -15.10
C LYS A 161 7.00 -1.62 -14.96
N ALA A 162 8.22 -1.26 -15.34
CA ALA A 162 9.38 -2.13 -15.18
C ALA A 162 9.67 -2.43 -13.70
N LEU A 163 9.60 -1.41 -12.83
CA LEU A 163 9.71 -1.57 -11.38
C LEU A 163 8.61 -2.50 -10.85
N LYS A 164 7.35 -2.32 -11.26
CA LYS A 164 6.26 -3.22 -10.90
C LYS A 164 6.60 -4.68 -11.23
N THR A 165 7.00 -4.95 -12.46
CA THR A 165 7.35 -6.31 -12.89
C THR A 165 8.52 -6.88 -12.08
N ARG A 166 9.57 -6.09 -11.84
CA ARG A 166 10.74 -6.49 -11.05
C ARG A 166 10.33 -6.92 -9.64
N ILE A 167 9.61 -6.04 -8.93
CA ILE A 167 9.21 -6.29 -7.54
C ILE A 167 8.20 -7.43 -7.45
N SER A 168 7.22 -7.50 -8.35
CA SER A 168 6.24 -8.60 -8.38
C SER A 168 6.87 -9.97 -8.64
N ASN A 169 8.07 -10.02 -9.24
CA ASN A 169 8.82 -11.25 -9.49
C ASN A 169 9.74 -11.66 -8.33
N LEU A 170 9.92 -10.84 -7.30
CA LEU A 170 10.65 -11.25 -6.10
C LEU A 170 9.98 -12.50 -5.49
N PRO A 171 10.72 -13.54 -5.07
CA PRO A 171 10.13 -14.81 -4.65
C PRO A 171 9.05 -14.67 -3.57
N THR A 172 9.28 -13.79 -2.59
CA THR A 172 8.35 -13.52 -1.49
C THR A 172 7.10 -12.79 -1.95
N VAL A 173 7.26 -11.76 -2.79
CA VAL A 173 6.14 -11.01 -3.37
C VAL A 173 5.33 -11.89 -4.30
N LYS A 174 5.99 -12.65 -5.18
CA LYS A 174 5.35 -13.60 -6.10
C LYS A 174 4.53 -14.64 -5.33
N LYS A 175 5.06 -15.18 -4.23
CA LYS A 175 4.30 -16.07 -3.33
C LYS A 175 3.10 -15.36 -2.70
N PHE A 176 3.26 -14.11 -2.28
CA PHE A 176 2.15 -13.32 -1.74
C PHE A 176 1.06 -12.99 -2.79
N LEU A 177 1.41 -12.90 -4.07
CA LEU A 177 0.47 -12.63 -5.15
C LEU A 177 -0.31 -13.89 -5.61
N GLN A 178 0.10 -15.09 -5.20
CA GLN A 178 -0.58 -16.33 -5.56
C GLN A 178 -1.91 -16.52 -4.79
N PRO A 179 -2.87 -17.28 -5.37
CA PRO A 179 -4.08 -17.69 -4.66
C PRO A 179 -3.76 -18.40 -3.34
N GLY A 180 -4.61 -18.19 -2.32
CA GLY A 180 -4.42 -18.77 -0.99
C GLY A 180 -3.46 -17.99 -0.07
N SER A 181 -2.84 -16.92 -0.56
CA SER A 181 -2.08 -16.02 0.29
C SER A 181 -3.00 -15.18 1.20
N PRO A 182 -2.43 -14.46 2.19
CA PRO A 182 -3.18 -13.50 3.00
C PRO A 182 -3.66 -12.25 2.24
N ARG A 183 -3.33 -12.09 0.94
CA ARG A 183 -3.81 -10.96 0.11
C ARG A 183 -5.33 -10.94 0.12
N LYS A 184 -5.90 -9.76 0.37
CA LYS A 184 -7.37 -9.57 0.35
C LYS A 184 -7.81 -9.09 -1.04
N PRO A 185 -8.98 -9.55 -1.52
CA PRO A 185 -9.58 -9.00 -2.73
C PRO A 185 -10.07 -7.56 -2.49
N PRO A 186 -10.43 -6.83 -3.58
CA PRO A 186 -11.21 -5.61 -3.47
C PRO A 186 -12.47 -5.84 -2.63
N ILE A 187 -12.93 -4.79 -1.96
CA ILE A 187 -14.09 -4.93 -1.08
C ILE A 187 -15.38 -5.18 -1.88
N ASP A 188 -16.14 -6.19 -1.47
CA ASP A 188 -17.49 -6.45 -1.96
C ASP A 188 -18.56 -5.72 -1.12
N GLU A 189 -19.76 -5.58 -1.67
CA GLU A 189 -20.87 -4.85 -1.04
C GLU A 189 -21.24 -5.43 0.34
N LYS A 190 -21.16 -6.76 0.49
CA LYS A 190 -21.46 -7.45 1.75
C LYS A 190 -20.48 -7.07 2.85
N SER A 191 -19.20 -7.06 2.52
CA SER A 191 -18.11 -6.69 3.41
C SER A 191 -18.14 -5.19 3.74
N LEU A 192 -18.55 -4.36 2.77
CA LEU A 192 -18.73 -2.93 2.94
C LEU A 192 -19.85 -2.62 3.94
N GLU A 193 -21.00 -3.29 3.80
CA GLU A 193 -22.13 -3.14 4.71
C GLU A 193 -21.77 -3.59 6.13
N GLN A 194 -21.08 -4.72 6.27
CA GLN A 194 -20.55 -5.16 7.56
C GLN A 194 -19.62 -4.11 8.18
N ALA A 195 -18.76 -3.48 7.38
CA ALA A 195 -17.88 -2.42 7.86
C ALA A 195 -18.67 -1.17 8.29
N ARG A 196 -19.67 -0.73 7.52
CA ARG A 196 -20.55 0.39 7.91
C ARG A 196 -21.19 0.15 9.28
N GLN A 197 -21.69 -1.05 9.53
CA GLN A 197 -22.29 -1.43 10.81
C GLN A 197 -21.28 -1.45 11.97
N ILE A 198 -20.11 -2.07 11.77
CA ILE A 198 -19.07 -2.19 12.81
C ILE A 198 -18.53 -0.81 13.20
N PHE A 199 -18.23 0.01 12.20
CA PHE A 199 -17.58 1.29 12.40
C PHE A 199 -18.55 2.47 12.54
N ARG A 200 -19.85 2.21 12.44
CA ARG A 200 -20.91 3.23 12.48
C ARG A 200 -20.67 4.36 11.45
N VAL A 201 -20.19 3.97 10.28
CA VAL A 201 -20.00 4.87 9.14
C VAL A 201 -21.33 4.91 8.40
N LYS A 202 -21.92 6.10 8.28
CA LYS A 202 -23.16 6.33 7.54
C LYS A 202 -22.90 6.29 6.04
#